data_AF-A0A2V8M0U6-F1
#
_entry.id   AF-A0A2V8M0U6-F1
#
_cell.length_a   1.000
_cell.length_b   1.000
_cell.length_c   1.000
_cell.angle_alpha   90.00
_cell.angle_beta   90.00
_cell.angle_gamma   90.00
#
_symmetry.space_group_name_H-M   'P 1'
#
loop_
_entity.id
_entity.type
_entity.pdbx_description
1 polymer ?
#
loop_
_entity_poly.entity_id
_entity_poly.type
_entity_poly.pdbx_seq_one_letter_code
_entity_poly.pdbx_strand_id
1 'polypeptide(L)'
;MAESPEPIESLVKKEAEPQRDPIVGRSTSAIILVSTLLLIASAGWALYDEGFYQRPWRDMQREFVKRYTAYLKSIRKDAGKSEAEIKETPEYQQLDEEAKAALDKVRDEVAAKDRRVAQIQSQLDAVTEPFQNQRGRIVVITYKLETSPKGSFWERYYKSALESKKKEQVTVDLPAEEGGKTERQKMDFAQLEEAFNGLREEKAKVLGEKAELLKEPTDLAKKREDYLKNHVSLLPQRSIDDLIRKNENSFDYTILGHQLNVNDYAIVDRCEVCHLGTREPLNIKATDMAPAGPGKKPDNLAAAFVSHPRKELLQIHNPEKFGCSACHGGNGRATTTVVKAHGLNPFWLHPLFHKENTEAGCQMCHA
;
A
#
# COMPACT_ATOMS: atom_id res chain seq x y z
N MET A 1 -78.21 69.96 66.67
CA MET A 1 -77.35 71.09 66.25
C MET A 1 -75.96 70.87 66.81
N ALA A 2 -74.97 70.73 65.94
CA ALA A 2 -73.61 71.26 66.07
C ALA A 2 -72.74 70.61 64.97
N GLU A 3 -71.93 71.47 64.36
CA GLU A 3 -71.18 71.31 63.12
C GLU A 3 -70.05 70.26 63.13
N SER A 4 -69.64 69.94 61.90
CA SER A 4 -68.55 69.10 61.42
C SER A 4 -67.18 69.33 62.09
N PRO A 5 -66.24 68.41 61.87
CA PRO A 5 -65.08 68.83 61.08
C PRO A 5 -64.79 67.91 59.89
N GLU A 6 -64.44 68.56 58.79
CA GLU A 6 -63.92 68.02 57.54
C GLU A 6 -62.51 67.41 57.68
N PRO A 7 -62.04 66.66 56.67
CA PRO A 7 -61.06 65.60 56.81
C PRO A 7 -59.62 66.11 56.78
N ILE A 8 -58.75 65.48 57.57
CA ILE A 8 -57.30 65.51 57.34
C ILE A 8 -56.98 64.36 56.38
N GLU A 9 -57.32 64.52 55.10
CA GLU A 9 -56.67 63.78 54.03
C GLU A 9 -55.32 64.43 53.75
N SER A 10 -54.34 64.16 54.60
CA SER A 10 -52.94 64.46 54.26
C SER A 10 -52.04 63.29 54.63
N LEU A 11 -51.23 62.90 53.65
CA LEU A 11 -50.00 62.10 53.77
C LEU A 11 -50.13 60.57 53.75
N VAL A 12 -50.88 60.01 52.79
CA VAL A 12 -50.51 58.70 52.26
C VAL A 12 -50.14 58.85 50.80
N LYS A 13 -48.83 58.78 50.54
CA LYS A 13 -48.27 58.62 49.20
C LYS A 13 -48.91 57.38 48.58
N LYS A 14 -49.75 57.56 47.55
CA LYS A 14 -50.21 56.44 46.71
C LYS A 14 -48.96 55.81 46.12
N GLU A 15 -48.53 54.67 46.66
CA GLU A 15 -47.53 53.85 46.02
C GLU A 15 -48.07 53.47 44.64
N ALA A 16 -47.30 53.79 43.59
CA ALA A 16 -47.63 53.37 42.24
C ALA A 16 -47.77 51.85 42.25
N GLU A 17 -48.87 51.32 41.69
CA GLU A 17 -49.07 49.88 41.57
C GLU A 17 -47.81 49.23 40.98
N PRO A 18 -47.32 48.11 41.55
CA PRO A 18 -46.11 47.48 41.06
C PRO A 18 -46.32 47.12 39.59
N GLN A 19 -45.48 47.71 38.73
CA GLN A 19 -45.50 47.49 37.29
C GLN A 19 -45.44 45.98 37.04
N ARG A 20 -46.50 45.40 36.46
CA ARG A 20 -46.60 43.95 36.21
C ARG A 20 -45.35 43.49 35.46
N ASP A 21 -44.53 42.70 36.13
CA ASP A 21 -43.32 42.15 35.56
C ASP A 21 -43.71 41.25 34.37
N PRO A 22 -43.31 41.58 33.12
CA PRO A 22 -43.64 40.79 31.95
C PRO A 22 -43.09 39.36 32.01
N ILE A 23 -42.13 39.07 32.89
CA ILE A 23 -41.57 37.75 33.14
C ILE A 23 -42.54 36.90 33.98
N VAL A 24 -43.25 37.49 34.95
CA VAL A 24 -44.16 36.77 35.86
C VAL A 24 -45.58 36.66 35.27
N GLY A 25 -45.95 37.55 34.33
CA GLY A 25 -47.28 37.64 33.75
C GLY A 25 -47.56 36.77 32.51
N ARG A 26 -46.57 36.08 31.93
CA ARG A 26 -46.73 35.27 30.72
C ARG A 26 -46.26 33.83 30.94
N SER A 27 -47.12 32.86 30.63
CA SER A 27 -46.78 31.44 30.71
C SER A 27 -45.77 31.06 29.63
N THR A 28 -44.59 30.59 30.05
CA THR A 28 -43.54 30.05 29.16
C THR A 28 -43.71 28.56 28.88
N SER A 29 -44.71 27.91 29.47
CA SER A 29 -44.90 26.45 29.40
C SER A 29 -45.05 25.93 27.97
N ALA A 30 -45.70 26.68 27.09
CA ALA A 30 -45.83 26.31 25.68
C ALA A 30 -44.48 26.33 24.95
N ILE A 31 -43.65 27.35 25.22
CA ILE A 31 -42.30 27.46 24.65
C ILE A 31 -41.44 26.31 25.17
N ILE A 32 -41.47 26.04 26.47
CA ILE A 32 -40.72 24.94 27.10
C ILE A 32 -41.16 23.58 26.52
N LEU A 33 -42.47 23.37 26.32
CA LEU A 33 -42.98 22.14 25.73
C LEU A 33 -42.47 21.96 24.29
N VAL A 34 -42.55 23.01 23.47
CA VAL A 34 -42.03 22.97 22.09
C VAL A 34 -40.53 22.71 22.08
N SER A 35 -39.74 23.40 22.91
CA SER A 35 -38.30 23.17 23.03
C SER A 35 -37.97 21.75 23.51
N THR A 36 -38.76 21.19 24.43
CA THR A 36 -38.58 19.82 24.93
C THR A 36 -38.87 18.80 23.84
N LEU A 37 -39.97 18.97 23.09
CA LEU A 37 -40.30 18.09 21.96
C LEU A 37 -39.24 18.15 20.86
N LEU A 38 -38.72 19.34 20.55
CA LEU A 38 -37.63 19.51 19.60
C LEU A 38 -36.34 18.82 20.09
N LEU A 39 -36.04 18.89 21.39
CA LEU A 39 -34.88 18.20 21.97
C LEU A 39 -35.04 16.68 21.93
N ILE A 40 -36.24 16.15 22.20
CA ILE A 40 -36.51 14.71 22.09
C ILE A 40 -36.38 14.26 20.63
N ALA A 41 -36.94 15.02 19.69
CA ALA A 41 -36.85 14.71 18.27
C ALA A 41 -35.39 14.75 17.78
N SER A 42 -34.60 15.75 18.20
CA SER A 42 -33.19 15.86 17.80
C SER A 42 -32.32 14.77 18.44
N ALA A 43 -32.60 14.38 19.69
CA ALA A 43 -31.94 13.25 20.33
C ALA A 43 -32.28 11.92 19.64
N GLY A 44 -33.55 11.70 19.31
CA GLY A 44 -33.99 10.53 18.55
C GLY A 44 -33.33 10.46 17.17
N TRP A 45 -33.25 11.60 16.47
CA TRP A 45 -32.53 11.71 15.20
C TRP A 45 -31.04 11.41 15.35
N ALA A 46 -30.38 11.98 16.38
CA ALA A 46 -28.95 11.76 16.61
C ALA A 46 -28.62 10.29 16.89
N LEU A 47 -29.45 9.59 17.67
CA LEU A 47 -29.30 8.15 17.92
C LEU A 47 -29.50 7.32 16.64
N TYR A 48 -30.46 7.69 15.80
CA TYR A 48 -30.68 7.05 14.50
C TYR A 48 -29.50 7.28 13.55
N ASP A 49 -29.04 8.53 13.43
CA ASP A 49 -27.88 8.90 12.62
C ASP A 49 -26.61 8.16 13.06
N GLU A 50 -26.36 8.11 14.38
CA GLU A 50 -25.23 7.39 14.95
C GLU A 50 -25.32 5.88 14.67
N GLY A 51 -26.51 5.30 14.83
CA GLY A 51 -26.72 3.87 14.66
C GLY A 51 -26.53 3.37 13.22
N PHE A 52 -26.97 4.15 12.23
CA PHE A 52 -27.04 3.71 10.83
C PHE A 52 -26.03 4.41 9.91
N TYR A 53 -25.84 5.73 10.02
CA TYR A 53 -25.00 6.48 9.09
C TYR A 53 -23.56 6.65 9.58
N GLN A 54 -23.37 6.77 10.89
CA GLN A 54 -22.03 6.98 11.43
C GLN A 54 -21.24 5.69 11.65
N ARG A 55 -21.85 4.50 11.48
CA ARG A 55 -21.23 3.18 11.75
C ARG A 55 -21.20 2.21 10.55
N PRO A 56 -20.83 2.64 9.33
CA PRO A 56 -20.89 1.79 8.13
C PRO A 56 -19.93 0.59 8.18
N TRP A 57 -18.88 0.64 9.02
CA TRP A 57 -17.96 -0.49 9.19
C TRP A 57 -18.61 -1.74 9.79
N ARG A 58 -19.75 -1.62 10.46
CA ARG A 58 -20.44 -2.79 11.04
C ARG A 58 -20.92 -3.76 9.97
N ASP A 59 -21.36 -3.26 8.82
CA ASP A 59 -21.71 -4.11 7.68
C ASP A 59 -20.48 -4.83 7.12
N MET A 60 -19.35 -4.12 7.02
CA MET A 60 -18.09 -4.73 6.60
C MET A 60 -17.63 -5.83 7.56
N GLN A 61 -17.73 -5.59 8.87
CA GLN A 61 -17.43 -6.60 9.90
C GLN A 61 -18.33 -7.84 9.79
N ARG A 62 -19.64 -7.65 9.55
CA ARG A 62 -20.57 -8.77 9.32
C ARG A 62 -20.20 -9.58 8.09
N GLU A 63 -19.84 -8.91 6.99
CA GLU A 63 -19.37 -9.56 5.77
C GLU A 63 -18.05 -10.31 6.00
N PHE A 64 -17.11 -9.72 6.73
CA PHE A 64 -15.88 -10.40 7.12
C PHE A 64 -16.16 -11.68 7.90
N VAL A 65 -16.93 -11.59 9.00
CA VAL A 65 -17.27 -12.74 9.85
C VAL A 65 -17.91 -13.86 9.03
N LYS A 66 -18.89 -13.53 8.18
CA LYS A 66 -19.57 -14.51 7.32
C LYS A 66 -18.60 -15.20 6.36
N ARG A 67 -17.80 -14.44 5.63
CA ARG A 67 -16.89 -14.97 4.59
C ARG A 67 -15.71 -15.71 5.21
N TYR A 68 -15.14 -15.16 6.29
CA TYR A 68 -14.01 -15.77 6.98
C TYR A 68 -14.43 -17.08 7.65
N THR A 69 -15.61 -17.13 8.26
CA THR A 69 -16.14 -18.39 8.81
C THR A 69 -16.38 -19.43 7.73
N ALA A 70 -16.88 -19.05 6.54
CA ALA A 70 -17.02 -19.96 5.42
C ALA A 70 -15.67 -20.51 4.95
N TYR A 71 -14.64 -19.65 4.87
CA TYR A 71 -13.27 -20.05 4.57
C TYR A 71 -12.67 -20.98 5.63
N LEU A 72 -12.79 -20.64 6.92
CA LEU A 72 -12.32 -21.50 8.02
C LEU A 72 -12.97 -22.89 7.96
N LYS A 73 -14.27 -22.96 7.68
CA LYS A 73 -15.00 -24.23 7.50
C LYS A 73 -14.53 -25.02 6.28
N SER A 74 -14.13 -24.35 5.18
CA SER A 74 -13.62 -25.06 4.00
C SER A 74 -12.25 -25.68 4.26
N ILE A 75 -11.35 -24.99 4.97
CA ILE A 75 -10.00 -25.50 5.26
C ILE A 75 -9.95 -26.43 6.49
N ARG A 76 -10.99 -26.47 7.31
CA ARG A 76 -11.05 -27.27 8.54
C ARG A 76 -10.68 -28.75 8.33
N LYS A 77 -11.08 -29.34 7.20
CA LYS A 77 -10.82 -30.74 6.87
C LYS A 77 -9.34 -31.01 6.57
N ASP A 78 -8.64 -30.01 6.07
CA ASP A 78 -7.22 -30.09 5.71
C ASP A 78 -6.32 -29.55 6.83
N ALA A 79 -6.90 -29.03 7.91
CA ALA A 79 -6.15 -28.48 9.02
C ALA A 79 -5.36 -29.58 9.76
N GLY A 80 -4.07 -29.31 10.02
CA GLY A 80 -3.13 -30.26 10.63
C GLY A 80 -2.39 -31.16 9.65
N LYS A 81 -2.67 -31.10 8.34
CA LYS A 81 -1.87 -31.82 7.34
C LYS A 81 -0.47 -31.21 7.23
N SER A 82 0.55 -32.04 7.31
CA SER A 82 1.94 -31.62 7.16
C SER A 82 2.27 -31.28 5.71
N GLU A 83 3.33 -30.52 5.48
CA GLU A 83 3.81 -30.21 4.12
C GLU A 83 4.06 -31.48 3.29
N ALA A 84 4.51 -32.56 3.92
CA ALA A 84 4.72 -33.85 3.26
C ALA A 84 3.40 -34.46 2.75
N GLU A 85 2.35 -34.45 3.58
CA GLU A 85 1.04 -35.00 3.21
C GLU A 85 0.36 -34.18 2.10
N ILE A 86 0.57 -32.85 2.07
CA ILE A 86 0.07 -32.01 0.98
C ILE A 86 0.85 -32.26 -0.31
N LYS A 87 2.15 -32.54 -0.25
CA LYS A 87 2.93 -32.91 -1.43
C LYS A 87 2.54 -34.26 -2.04
N GLU A 88 1.89 -35.12 -1.25
CA GLU A 88 1.36 -36.40 -1.71
C GLU A 88 -0.05 -36.29 -2.33
N THR A 89 -0.70 -35.12 -2.30
CA THR A 89 -2.02 -34.98 -2.91
C THR A 89 -1.94 -35.00 -4.44
N PRO A 90 -2.92 -35.61 -5.14
CA PRO A 90 -2.96 -35.64 -6.59
C PRO A 90 -2.96 -34.23 -7.21
N GLU A 91 -3.65 -33.26 -6.58
CA GLU A 91 -3.68 -31.89 -7.09
C GLU A 91 -2.31 -31.19 -6.99
N TYR A 92 -1.54 -31.42 -5.90
CA TYR A 92 -0.20 -30.85 -5.79
C TYR A 92 0.75 -31.49 -6.80
N GLN A 93 0.68 -32.81 -6.97
CA GLN A 93 1.50 -33.53 -7.94
C GLN A 93 1.26 -33.03 -9.36
N GLN A 94 0.00 -32.81 -9.74
CA GLN A 94 -0.33 -32.22 -11.04
C GLN A 94 0.28 -30.82 -11.20
N LEU A 95 0.15 -29.94 -10.21
CA LEU A 95 0.71 -28.58 -10.26
C LEU A 95 2.26 -28.60 -10.33
N ASP A 96 2.90 -29.53 -9.63
CA ASP A 96 4.35 -29.69 -9.65
C ASP A 96 4.85 -30.25 -10.99
N GLU A 97 4.14 -31.22 -11.58
CA GLU A 97 4.42 -31.74 -12.92
C GLU A 97 4.25 -30.65 -13.98
N GLU A 98 3.15 -29.88 -13.94
CA GLU A 98 2.91 -28.76 -14.87
C GLU A 98 4.01 -27.70 -14.77
N ALA A 99 4.39 -27.30 -13.54
CA ALA A 99 5.44 -26.30 -13.32
C ALA A 99 6.82 -26.79 -13.79
N LYS A 100 7.17 -28.05 -13.52
CA LYS A 100 8.42 -28.66 -13.99
C LYS A 100 8.45 -28.78 -15.50
N ALA A 101 7.37 -29.28 -16.11
CA ALA A 101 7.27 -29.44 -17.55
C ALA A 101 7.35 -28.08 -18.28
N ALA A 102 6.72 -27.03 -17.75
CA ALA A 102 6.83 -25.69 -18.31
C ALA A 102 8.27 -25.15 -18.24
N LEU A 103 8.96 -25.35 -17.12
CA LEU A 103 10.34 -24.93 -16.96
C LEU A 103 11.29 -25.73 -17.87
N ASP A 104 11.12 -27.04 -17.96
CA ASP A 104 11.96 -27.91 -18.80
C ASP A 104 11.82 -27.58 -20.29
N LYS A 105 10.62 -27.20 -20.76
CA LYS A 105 10.40 -26.75 -22.15
C LYS A 105 11.27 -25.57 -22.54
N VAL A 106 11.47 -24.60 -21.64
CA VAL A 106 12.23 -23.38 -21.93
C VAL A 106 13.68 -23.45 -21.45
N ARG A 107 14.07 -24.54 -20.78
CA ARG A 107 15.37 -24.65 -20.09
C ARG A 107 16.56 -24.40 -21.02
N ASP A 108 16.55 -25.04 -22.19
CA ASP A 108 17.68 -24.97 -23.12
C ASP A 108 17.76 -23.60 -23.80
N GLU A 109 16.60 -22.98 -24.10
CA GLU A 109 16.51 -21.61 -24.63
C GLU A 109 16.97 -20.58 -23.60
N VAL A 110 16.51 -20.68 -22.35
CA VAL A 110 16.95 -19.80 -21.26
C VAL A 110 18.46 -19.94 -21.03
N ALA A 111 18.99 -21.16 -21.03
CA ALA A 111 20.43 -21.39 -20.90
C ALA A 111 21.22 -20.79 -22.08
N ALA A 112 20.68 -20.82 -23.30
CA ALA A 112 21.28 -20.15 -24.45
C ALA A 112 21.27 -18.62 -24.31
N LYS A 113 20.16 -18.03 -23.85
CA LYS A 113 20.05 -16.60 -23.56
C LYS A 113 21.01 -16.18 -22.44
N ASP A 114 21.17 -16.98 -21.40
CA ASP A 114 22.12 -16.71 -20.31
C ASP A 114 23.57 -16.71 -20.79
N ARG A 115 23.95 -17.66 -21.66
CA ARG A 115 25.26 -17.65 -22.32
C ARG A 115 25.46 -16.38 -23.14
N ARG A 116 24.45 -15.97 -23.92
CA ARG A 116 24.53 -14.72 -24.72
C ARG A 116 24.62 -13.48 -23.85
N VAL A 117 23.88 -13.40 -22.74
CA VAL A 117 23.97 -12.27 -21.79
C VAL A 117 25.36 -12.20 -21.16
N ALA A 118 25.93 -13.33 -20.73
CA ALA A 118 27.27 -13.38 -20.15
C ALA A 118 28.33 -12.93 -21.16
N GLN A 119 28.18 -13.33 -22.41
CA GLN A 119 29.05 -12.90 -23.50
C GLN A 119 28.95 -11.39 -23.77
N ILE A 120 27.74 -10.86 -23.94
CA ILE A 120 27.52 -9.41 -24.13
C ILE A 120 28.08 -8.63 -22.94
N GLN A 121 27.92 -9.15 -21.71
CA GLN A 121 28.49 -8.53 -20.52
C GLN A 121 30.02 -8.46 -20.59
N SER A 122 30.70 -9.53 -21.01
CA SER A 122 32.15 -9.53 -21.15
C SER A 122 32.65 -8.50 -22.19
N GLN A 123 31.89 -8.29 -23.27
CA GLN A 123 32.18 -7.27 -24.28
C GLN A 123 31.92 -5.86 -23.73
N LEU A 124 30.83 -5.67 -22.99
CA LEU A 124 30.54 -4.41 -22.31
C LEU A 124 31.65 -4.05 -21.31
N ASP A 125 32.14 -5.01 -20.52
CA ASP A 125 33.20 -4.77 -19.55
C ASP A 125 34.49 -4.30 -20.24
N ALA A 126 34.83 -4.89 -21.40
CA ALA A 126 35.99 -4.48 -22.20
C ALA A 126 35.86 -3.07 -22.81
N VAL A 127 34.66 -2.67 -23.24
CA VAL A 127 34.41 -1.38 -23.90
C VAL A 127 34.16 -0.25 -22.89
N THR A 128 33.63 -0.57 -21.71
CA THR A 128 33.15 0.42 -20.73
C THR A 128 34.26 1.37 -20.30
N GLU A 129 35.40 0.86 -19.85
CA GLU A 129 36.48 1.73 -19.38
C GLU A 129 37.06 2.63 -20.49
N PRO A 130 37.44 2.11 -21.69
CA PRO A 130 37.86 2.93 -22.82
C PRO A 130 36.84 4.02 -23.19
N PHE A 131 35.56 3.66 -23.27
CA PHE A 131 34.48 4.59 -23.59
C PHE A 131 34.31 5.67 -22.53
N GLN A 132 34.22 5.30 -21.24
CA GLN A 132 34.05 6.26 -20.15
C GLN A 132 35.24 7.21 -20.02
N ASN A 133 36.46 6.71 -20.22
CA ASN A 133 37.67 7.52 -20.20
C ASN A 133 37.70 8.55 -21.35
N GLN A 134 37.36 8.14 -22.58
CA GLN A 134 37.27 9.07 -23.72
C GLN A 134 36.11 10.07 -23.53
N ARG A 135 34.94 9.60 -23.09
CA ARG A 135 33.78 10.44 -22.78
C ARG A 135 34.11 11.50 -21.74
N GLY A 136 34.76 11.12 -20.63
CA GLY A 136 35.16 12.06 -19.59
C GLY A 136 36.10 13.15 -20.09
N ARG A 137 37.10 12.78 -20.91
CA ARG A 137 38.03 13.75 -21.52
C ARG A 137 37.33 14.68 -22.51
N ILE A 138 36.45 14.14 -23.35
CA ILE A 138 35.64 14.93 -24.28
C ILE A 138 34.77 15.92 -23.53
N VAL A 139 34.08 15.49 -22.45
CA VAL A 139 33.26 16.38 -21.61
C VAL A 139 34.10 17.53 -21.03
N VAL A 140 35.29 17.26 -20.51
CA VAL A 140 36.19 18.31 -19.99
C VAL A 140 36.61 19.29 -21.09
N ILE A 141 36.94 18.81 -22.29
CA ILE A 141 37.32 19.67 -23.42
C ILE A 141 36.13 20.50 -23.89
N THR A 142 34.94 19.90 -23.98
CA THR A 142 33.69 20.59 -24.33
C THR A 142 33.38 21.70 -23.32
N TYR A 143 33.47 21.42 -22.01
CA TYR A 143 33.29 22.44 -20.98
C TYR A 143 34.29 23.61 -21.12
N LYS A 144 35.57 23.30 -21.38
CA LYS A 144 36.60 24.33 -21.61
C LYS A 144 36.35 25.15 -22.88
N LEU A 145 35.80 24.52 -23.93
CA LEU A 145 35.39 25.20 -25.16
C LEU A 145 34.21 26.16 -24.90
N GLU A 146 33.18 25.69 -24.18
CA GLU A 146 31.98 26.48 -23.84
C GLU A 146 32.27 27.66 -22.93
N THR A 147 33.26 27.54 -22.04
CA THR A 147 33.69 28.61 -21.12
C THR A 147 34.73 29.55 -21.71
N SER A 148 35.23 29.27 -22.91
CA SER A 148 36.24 30.12 -23.57
C SER A 148 35.61 31.37 -24.19
N PRO A 149 36.27 32.55 -24.12
CA PRO A 149 35.79 33.74 -24.80
C PRO A 149 35.69 33.55 -26.31
N LYS A 150 34.59 34.00 -26.92
CA LYS A 150 34.37 33.90 -28.37
C LYS A 150 35.44 34.66 -29.16
N GLY A 151 35.94 34.05 -30.23
CA GLY A 151 37.02 34.56 -31.08
C GLY A 151 38.42 34.38 -30.50
N SER A 152 38.57 33.82 -29.30
CA SER A 152 39.87 33.70 -28.64
C SER A 152 40.74 32.60 -29.26
N PHE A 153 42.05 32.68 -28.98
CA PHE A 153 42.97 31.58 -29.25
C PHE A 153 42.51 30.27 -28.58
N TRP A 154 42.03 30.34 -27.34
CA TRP A 154 41.59 29.18 -26.55
C TRP A 154 40.37 28.48 -27.15
N GLU A 155 39.40 29.22 -27.70
CA GLU A 155 38.27 28.62 -28.42
C GLU A 155 38.76 27.79 -29.63
N ARG A 156 39.64 28.35 -30.46
CA ARG A 156 40.22 27.62 -31.60
C ARG A 156 41.04 26.40 -31.16
N TYR A 157 41.82 26.55 -30.09
CA TYR A 157 42.60 25.47 -29.51
C TYR A 157 41.71 24.32 -29.01
N TYR A 158 40.71 24.59 -28.18
CA TYR A 158 39.82 23.55 -27.65
C TYR A 158 38.93 22.92 -28.72
N LYS A 159 38.53 23.69 -29.75
CA LYS A 159 37.82 23.14 -30.91
C LYS A 159 38.68 22.12 -31.66
N SER A 160 39.95 22.45 -31.92
CA SER A 160 40.90 21.50 -32.54
C SER A 160 41.21 20.31 -31.64
N ALA A 161 41.35 20.53 -30.32
CA ALA A 161 41.58 19.48 -29.35
C ALA A 161 40.40 18.51 -29.26
N LEU A 162 39.16 19.01 -29.32
CA LEU A 162 37.95 18.18 -29.33
C LEU A 162 37.89 17.28 -30.57
N GLU A 163 38.13 17.85 -31.76
CA GLU A 163 38.16 17.09 -33.01
C GLU A 163 39.28 16.05 -33.02
N SER A 164 40.48 16.42 -32.55
CA SER A 164 41.59 15.48 -32.38
C SER A 164 41.25 14.37 -31.41
N LYS A 165 40.54 14.69 -30.31
CA LYS A 165 40.20 13.72 -29.27
C LYS A 165 39.14 12.74 -29.73
N LYS A 166 38.14 13.20 -30.49
CA LYS A 166 37.12 12.33 -31.09
C LYS A 166 37.71 11.33 -32.09
N LYS A 167 38.75 11.71 -32.82
CA LYS A 167 39.47 10.87 -33.80
C LYS A 167 40.59 10.02 -33.19
N GLU A 168 40.88 10.18 -31.90
CA GLU A 168 41.91 9.41 -31.21
C GLU A 168 41.47 7.94 -31.14
N GLN A 169 42.28 7.06 -31.72
CA GLN A 169 42.00 5.63 -31.69
C GLN A 169 42.50 5.02 -30.38
N VAL A 170 41.57 4.42 -29.64
CA VAL A 170 41.87 3.62 -28.44
C VAL A 170 41.88 2.16 -28.82
N THR A 171 42.84 1.42 -28.26
CA THR A 171 42.90 -0.02 -28.42
C THR A 171 41.96 -0.67 -27.41
N VAL A 172 41.01 -1.46 -27.89
CA VAL A 172 40.08 -2.25 -27.09
C VAL A 172 40.30 -3.72 -27.38
N ASP A 173 40.45 -4.50 -26.32
CA ASP A 173 40.64 -5.94 -26.38
C ASP A 173 39.26 -6.60 -26.20
N LEU A 174 38.56 -6.87 -27.31
CA LEU A 174 37.19 -7.39 -27.33
C LEU A 174 37.17 -8.93 -27.30
N PRO A 175 36.46 -9.57 -26.37
CA PRO A 175 36.28 -11.02 -26.41
C PRO A 175 35.42 -11.42 -27.63
N ALA A 176 35.90 -12.42 -28.37
CA ALA A 176 35.24 -12.94 -29.58
C ALA A 176 33.92 -13.65 -29.27
N GLU A 177 33.05 -13.77 -30.29
CA GLU A 177 31.68 -14.22 -30.08
C GLU A 177 31.50 -15.70 -29.70
N GLU A 178 32.49 -16.57 -29.93
CA GLU A 178 32.41 -18.00 -29.67
C GLU A 178 33.69 -18.54 -29.02
N GLY A 179 33.97 -18.14 -27.77
CA GLY A 179 35.09 -18.68 -26.99
C GLY A 179 36.48 -18.50 -27.63
N GLY A 180 36.59 -17.58 -28.59
CA GLY A 180 37.79 -17.31 -29.37
C GLY A 180 38.75 -16.33 -28.69
N LYS A 181 39.93 -16.17 -29.30
CA LYS A 181 40.95 -15.22 -28.86
C LYS A 181 40.39 -13.80 -28.85
N THR A 182 40.80 -13.01 -27.87
CA THR A 182 40.50 -11.57 -27.78
C THR A 182 40.97 -10.87 -29.04
N GLU A 183 40.05 -10.16 -29.71
CA GLU A 183 40.35 -9.35 -30.88
C GLU A 183 40.74 -7.94 -30.45
N ARG A 184 41.97 -7.56 -30.79
CA ARG A 184 42.46 -6.21 -30.55
C ARG A 184 41.96 -5.29 -31.65
N GLN A 185 40.99 -4.46 -31.34
CA GLN A 185 40.41 -3.50 -32.28
C GLN A 185 40.80 -2.07 -31.88
N LYS A 186 41.02 -1.21 -32.89
CA LYS A 186 41.26 0.22 -32.68
C LYS A 186 39.98 0.96 -33.01
N MET A 187 39.43 1.65 -32.02
CA MET A 187 38.14 2.35 -32.14
C MET A 187 38.31 3.84 -31.79
N ASP A 188 37.67 4.70 -32.57
CA ASP A 188 37.49 6.11 -32.22
C ASP A 188 36.30 6.31 -31.27
N PHE A 189 36.02 7.54 -30.85
CA PHE A 189 34.94 7.79 -29.90
C PHE A 189 33.55 7.42 -30.43
N ALA A 190 33.27 7.67 -31.71
CA ALA A 190 31.97 7.36 -32.30
C ALA A 190 31.75 5.84 -32.37
N GLN A 191 32.79 5.10 -32.72
CA GLN A 191 32.77 3.63 -32.75
C GLN A 191 32.61 3.03 -31.34
N LEU A 192 33.27 3.61 -30.33
CA LEU A 192 33.11 3.20 -28.92
C LEU A 192 31.69 3.46 -28.41
N GLU A 193 31.11 4.61 -28.75
CA GLU A 193 29.74 4.97 -28.36
C GLU A 193 28.71 4.03 -29.00
N GLU A 194 28.85 3.77 -30.30
CA GLU A 194 28.00 2.84 -31.04
C GLU A 194 28.10 1.41 -30.47
N ALA A 195 29.33 0.92 -30.24
CA ALA A 195 29.55 -0.39 -29.64
C ALA A 195 28.95 -0.51 -28.23
N PHE A 196 29.19 0.49 -27.37
CA PHE A 196 28.65 0.49 -26.01
C PHE A 196 27.12 0.52 -25.98
N ASN A 197 26.51 1.40 -26.77
CA ASN A 197 25.05 1.52 -26.82
C ASN A 197 24.40 0.30 -27.47
N GLY A 198 24.97 -0.21 -28.57
CA GLY A 198 24.49 -1.41 -29.26
C GLY A 198 24.51 -2.65 -28.36
N LEU A 199 25.62 -2.88 -27.65
CA LEU A 199 25.72 -3.99 -26.69
C LEU A 199 24.71 -3.86 -25.53
N ARG A 200 24.47 -2.64 -25.03
CA ARG A 200 23.45 -2.41 -23.99
C ARG A 200 22.03 -2.69 -24.50
N GLU A 201 21.72 -2.25 -25.71
CA GLU A 201 20.42 -2.48 -26.35
C GLU A 201 20.20 -3.97 -26.61
N GLU A 202 21.22 -4.66 -27.14
CA GLU A 202 21.17 -6.10 -27.35
C GLU A 202 20.98 -6.86 -26.03
N LYS A 203 21.74 -6.51 -24.99
CA LYS A 203 21.57 -7.11 -23.65
C LYS A 203 20.14 -6.91 -23.14
N ALA A 204 19.59 -5.71 -23.27
CA ALA A 204 18.23 -5.42 -22.84
C ALA A 204 17.19 -6.24 -23.62
N LYS A 205 17.36 -6.38 -24.94
CA LYS A 205 16.51 -7.21 -25.79
C LYS A 205 16.55 -8.69 -25.38
N VAL A 206 17.75 -9.26 -25.21
CA VAL A 206 17.93 -10.67 -24.81
C VAL A 206 17.33 -10.94 -23.42
N LEU A 207 17.47 -10.01 -22.47
CA LEU A 207 16.84 -10.12 -21.16
C LEU A 207 15.31 -10.01 -21.22
N GLY A 208 14.77 -9.16 -22.10
CA GLY A 208 13.33 -9.06 -22.35
C GLY A 208 12.76 -10.36 -22.93
N GLU A 209 13.43 -10.93 -23.93
CA GLU A 209 13.05 -12.24 -24.50
C GLU A 209 13.11 -13.36 -23.45
N LYS A 210 14.15 -13.38 -22.60
CA LYS A 210 14.25 -14.33 -21.47
C LYS A 210 13.09 -14.15 -20.49
N ALA A 211 12.70 -12.92 -20.16
CA ALA A 211 11.61 -12.66 -19.24
C ALA A 211 10.26 -13.17 -19.78
N GLU A 212 10.00 -12.99 -21.09
CA GLU A 212 8.79 -13.54 -21.72
C GLU A 212 8.77 -15.07 -21.72
N LEU A 213 9.91 -15.74 -21.99
CA LEU A 213 10.03 -17.20 -21.89
C LEU A 213 9.75 -17.73 -20.48
N LEU A 214 10.17 -16.99 -19.45
CA LEU A 214 10.01 -17.39 -18.05
C LEU A 214 8.65 -17.04 -17.44
N LYS A 215 7.81 -16.28 -18.14
CA LYS A 215 6.52 -15.81 -17.61
C LYS A 215 5.59 -16.96 -17.20
N GLU A 216 5.32 -17.88 -18.12
CA GLU A 216 4.45 -19.03 -17.86
C GLU A 216 5.03 -19.99 -16.80
N PRO A 217 6.32 -20.41 -16.87
CA PRO A 217 6.94 -21.21 -15.81
C PRO A 217 6.87 -20.56 -14.43
N THR A 218 7.09 -19.24 -14.36
CA THR A 218 7.03 -18.49 -13.09
C THR A 218 5.61 -18.44 -12.54
N ASP A 219 4.61 -18.21 -13.39
CA ASP A 219 3.21 -18.20 -12.98
C ASP A 219 2.74 -19.58 -12.48
N LEU A 220 3.17 -20.67 -13.12
CA LEU A 220 2.87 -22.04 -12.69
C LEU A 220 3.58 -22.41 -11.39
N ALA A 221 4.87 -22.07 -11.26
CA ALA A 221 5.62 -22.26 -10.01
C ALA A 221 4.96 -21.52 -8.84
N LYS A 222 4.51 -20.28 -9.08
CA LYS A 222 3.78 -19.49 -8.10
C LYS A 222 2.46 -20.15 -7.70
N LYS A 223 1.70 -20.70 -8.66
CA LYS A 223 0.45 -21.45 -8.35
C LYS A 223 0.72 -22.66 -7.47
N ARG A 224 1.77 -23.44 -7.76
CA ARG A 224 2.18 -24.60 -6.94
C ARG A 224 2.56 -24.18 -5.52
N GLU A 225 3.40 -23.15 -5.38
CA GLU A 225 3.81 -22.62 -4.07
C GLU A 225 2.63 -22.05 -3.28
N ASP A 226 1.75 -21.33 -3.97
CA ASP A 226 0.51 -20.83 -3.41
C ASP A 226 -0.42 -21.95 -2.95
N TYR A 227 -0.49 -23.07 -3.68
CA TYR A 227 -1.25 -24.23 -3.25
C TYR A 227 -0.69 -24.79 -1.95
N LEU A 228 0.63 -25.03 -1.89
CA LEU A 228 1.30 -25.52 -0.68
C LEU A 228 1.07 -24.58 0.51
N LYS A 229 1.29 -23.27 0.32
CA LYS A 229 1.11 -22.26 1.36
C LYS A 229 -0.32 -22.18 1.90
N ASN A 230 -1.34 -22.42 1.06
CA ASN A 230 -2.74 -22.31 1.49
C ASN A 230 -3.28 -23.63 2.06
N HIS A 231 -2.71 -24.78 1.69
CA HIS A 231 -3.18 -26.10 2.14
C HIS A 231 -2.33 -26.70 3.26
N VAL A 232 -1.09 -26.23 3.45
CA VAL A 232 -0.32 -26.47 4.67
C VAL A 232 -0.92 -25.59 5.76
N SER A 233 -1.90 -26.13 6.47
CA SER A 233 -2.41 -25.47 7.66
C SER A 233 -1.35 -25.55 8.75
N LEU A 234 -0.64 -24.44 8.97
CA LEU A 234 0.21 -24.25 10.14
C LEU A 234 -0.58 -24.36 11.46
N LEU A 235 -1.91 -24.24 11.39
CA LEU A 235 -2.79 -24.30 12.54
C LEU A 235 -3.37 -25.71 12.72
N PRO A 236 -3.29 -26.29 13.94
CA PRO A 236 -4.05 -27.48 14.31
C PRO A 236 -5.56 -27.28 14.11
N GLN A 237 -6.30 -28.36 13.86
CA GLN A 237 -7.77 -28.31 13.73
C GLN A 237 -8.45 -27.59 14.89
N ARG A 238 -7.95 -27.80 16.12
CA ARG A 238 -8.44 -27.11 17.32
C ARG A 238 -8.37 -25.58 17.19
N SER A 239 -7.28 -25.04 16.66
CA SER A 239 -7.12 -23.59 16.48
C SER A 239 -8.08 -23.04 15.42
N ILE A 240 -8.36 -23.80 14.36
CA ILE A 240 -9.39 -23.43 13.37
C ILE A 240 -10.78 -23.42 14.02
N ASP A 241 -11.10 -24.43 14.83
CA ASP A 241 -12.36 -24.50 15.56
C ASP A 241 -12.52 -23.33 16.54
N ASP A 242 -11.43 -22.93 17.20
CA ASP A 242 -11.41 -21.77 18.10
C ASP A 242 -11.66 -20.46 17.33
N LEU A 243 -11.06 -20.29 16.15
CA LEU A 243 -11.32 -19.13 15.27
C LEU A 243 -12.77 -19.10 14.76
N ILE A 244 -13.35 -20.24 14.40
CA ILE A 244 -14.77 -20.33 14.00
C ILE A 244 -15.64 -19.88 15.17
N ARG A 245 -15.43 -20.43 16.38
CA ARG A 245 -16.20 -20.07 17.56
C ARG A 245 -16.04 -18.59 17.92
N LYS A 246 -14.83 -18.03 17.79
CA LYS A 246 -14.57 -16.60 18.01
C LYS A 246 -15.41 -15.74 17.07
N ASN A 247 -15.43 -16.07 15.78
CA ASN A 247 -16.16 -15.31 14.77
C ASN A 247 -17.68 -15.44 14.91
N GLU A 248 -18.20 -16.63 15.21
CA GLU A 248 -19.64 -16.86 15.31
C GLU A 248 -20.24 -16.34 16.63
N ASN A 249 -19.54 -16.53 17.75
CA ASN A 249 -20.14 -16.36 19.08
C ASN A 249 -19.63 -15.14 19.85
N SER A 250 -18.43 -14.64 19.54
CA SER A 250 -17.77 -13.62 20.35
C SER A 250 -17.03 -12.56 19.53
N PHE A 251 -17.44 -12.35 18.28
CA PHE A 251 -16.82 -11.32 17.46
C PHE A 251 -17.20 -9.94 18.00
N ASP A 252 -16.21 -9.09 18.24
CA ASP A 252 -16.43 -7.74 18.74
C ASP A 252 -16.81 -6.82 17.57
N TYR A 253 -18.05 -6.33 17.53
CA TYR A 253 -18.53 -5.37 16.51
C TYR A 253 -18.37 -3.90 16.94
N THR A 254 -17.65 -3.65 18.03
CA THR A 254 -17.33 -2.30 18.50
C THR A 254 -16.14 -1.74 17.74
N ILE A 255 -16.02 -0.41 17.74
CA ILE A 255 -14.86 0.26 17.17
C ILE A 255 -13.61 0.06 18.03
N LEU A 256 -13.78 -0.12 19.34
CA LEU A 256 -12.69 -0.22 20.32
C LEU A 256 -11.96 -1.54 20.24
N GLY A 257 -12.66 -2.65 19.93
CA GLY A 257 -12.05 -3.97 19.75
C GLY A 257 -11.04 -4.05 18.60
N HIS A 258 -11.07 -3.09 17.68
CA HIS A 258 -10.20 -3.04 16.49
C HIS A 258 -9.46 -1.70 16.34
N GLN A 259 -9.38 -0.93 17.44
CA GLN A 259 -8.64 0.32 17.47
C GLN A 259 -7.26 0.10 18.07
N LEU A 260 -6.23 0.50 17.34
CA LEU A 260 -4.87 0.60 17.83
C LEU A 260 -4.69 1.99 18.45
N ASN A 261 -4.23 2.03 19.70
CA ASN A 261 -3.94 3.28 20.39
C ASN A 261 -2.46 3.31 20.79
N VAL A 262 -1.69 4.10 20.08
CA VAL A 262 -0.27 4.31 20.36
C VAL A 262 -0.15 5.56 21.22
N ASN A 263 -0.30 5.37 22.53
CA ASN A 263 -0.39 6.45 23.51
C ASN A 263 0.82 7.40 23.48
N ASP A 264 2.03 6.87 23.27
CA ASP A 264 3.28 7.65 23.27
C ASP A 264 3.32 8.73 22.18
N TYR A 265 2.52 8.56 21.12
CA TYR A 265 2.45 9.49 19.98
C TYR A 265 1.04 10.05 19.76
N ALA A 266 0.10 9.78 20.68
CA ALA A 266 -1.32 10.14 20.55
C ALA A 266 -1.95 9.70 19.20
N ILE A 267 -1.45 8.59 18.63
CA ILE A 267 -1.95 8.04 17.37
C ILE A 267 -3.10 7.09 17.69
N VAL A 268 -4.25 7.34 17.06
CA VAL A 268 -5.41 6.46 17.08
C VAL A 268 -5.63 5.95 15.67
N ASP A 269 -5.45 4.65 15.50
CA ASP A 269 -5.58 3.97 14.21
C ASP A 269 -6.72 2.94 14.27
N ARG A 270 -7.57 2.98 13.25
CA ARG A 270 -8.79 2.17 13.12
C ARG A 270 -8.81 1.46 11.77
N CYS A 271 -7.67 1.30 11.10
CA CYS A 271 -7.59 0.53 9.86
C CYS A 271 -8.13 -0.90 10.05
N GLU A 272 -7.84 -1.54 11.18
CA GLU A 272 -8.30 -2.90 11.49
C GLU A 272 -9.81 -3.02 11.70
N VAL A 273 -10.54 -1.91 11.84
CA VAL A 273 -12.01 -1.91 11.86
C VAL A 273 -12.60 -2.42 10.54
N CYS A 274 -11.90 -2.17 9.42
CA CYS A 274 -12.29 -2.61 8.08
C CYS A 274 -11.36 -3.70 7.53
N HIS A 275 -10.06 -3.61 7.83
CA HIS A 275 -9.02 -4.51 7.34
C HIS A 275 -8.76 -5.70 8.28
N LEU A 276 -9.83 -6.37 8.69
CA LEU A 276 -9.85 -7.38 9.77
C LEU A 276 -8.96 -8.59 9.51
N GLY A 277 -8.73 -8.95 8.24
CA GLY A 277 -7.89 -10.11 7.88
C GLY A 277 -6.39 -9.87 8.03
N THR A 278 -5.95 -8.62 8.23
CA THR A 278 -4.53 -8.21 8.13
C THR A 278 -3.64 -9.00 9.07
N ARG A 279 -4.06 -9.16 10.33
CA ARG A 279 -3.31 -9.84 11.41
C ARG A 279 -3.82 -11.23 11.75
N GLU A 280 -4.79 -11.76 11.00
CA GLU A 280 -5.23 -13.14 11.20
C GLU A 280 -4.04 -14.11 10.94
N PRO A 281 -3.95 -15.23 11.68
CA PRO A 281 -2.79 -16.12 11.60
C PRO A 281 -2.66 -16.83 10.25
N LEU A 282 -3.80 -17.13 9.61
CA LEU A 282 -3.87 -17.76 8.29
C LEU A 282 -3.51 -16.80 7.17
N ASN A 283 -2.91 -17.27 6.07
CA ASN A 283 -2.64 -16.44 4.90
C ASN A 283 -3.88 -16.32 4.01
N ILE A 284 -4.71 -15.29 4.26
CA ILE A 284 -5.99 -15.09 3.59
C ILE A 284 -5.79 -14.33 2.28
N LYS A 285 -6.32 -14.85 1.16
CA LYS A 285 -6.33 -14.18 -0.15
C LYS A 285 -7.72 -13.64 -0.48
N ALA A 286 -7.79 -12.73 -1.45
CA ALA A 286 -9.07 -12.15 -1.88
C ALA A 286 -10.05 -13.23 -2.40
N THR A 287 -9.54 -14.26 -3.09
CA THR A 287 -10.35 -15.39 -3.56
C THR A 287 -10.97 -16.20 -2.43
N ASP A 288 -10.32 -16.27 -1.27
CA ASP A 288 -10.83 -16.97 -0.09
C ASP A 288 -12.00 -16.21 0.55
N MET A 289 -12.00 -14.87 0.37
CA MET A 289 -12.99 -13.93 0.89
C MET A 289 -14.00 -13.48 -0.17
N ALA A 290 -14.17 -14.28 -1.24
CA ALA A 290 -15.14 -13.99 -2.28
C ALA A 290 -16.59 -14.12 -1.78
N PRO A 291 -17.53 -13.29 -2.25
CA PRO A 291 -18.92 -13.28 -1.76
C PRO A 291 -19.68 -14.58 -2.07
N ALA A 292 -19.33 -15.26 -3.17
CA ALA A 292 -19.90 -16.54 -3.57
C ALA A 292 -19.25 -17.76 -2.88
N GLY A 293 -18.32 -17.52 -1.94
CA GLY A 293 -17.58 -18.53 -1.20
C GLY A 293 -16.11 -18.66 -1.62
N PRO A 294 -15.29 -19.39 -0.83
CA PRO A 294 -13.85 -19.51 -1.05
C PRO A 294 -13.50 -20.08 -2.43
N GLY A 295 -12.46 -19.52 -3.05
CA GLY A 295 -11.98 -19.91 -4.38
C GLY A 295 -12.81 -19.38 -5.55
N LYS A 296 -13.83 -18.55 -5.31
CA LYS A 296 -14.64 -17.91 -6.36
C LYS A 296 -14.09 -16.52 -6.71
N LYS A 297 -14.77 -15.83 -7.64
CA LYS A 297 -14.39 -14.49 -8.10
C LYS A 297 -14.51 -13.47 -6.95
N PRO A 298 -13.43 -12.77 -6.56
CA PRO A 298 -13.47 -11.77 -5.50
C PRO A 298 -14.18 -10.49 -5.94
N ASP A 299 -14.77 -9.79 -4.98
CA ASP A 299 -15.25 -8.41 -5.13
C ASP A 299 -14.23 -7.42 -4.55
N ASN A 300 -14.50 -6.11 -4.65
CA ASN A 300 -13.60 -5.08 -4.12
C ASN A 300 -13.45 -5.18 -2.58
N LEU A 301 -14.48 -5.66 -1.89
CA LEU A 301 -14.48 -5.80 -0.43
C LEU A 301 -13.55 -6.93 0.02
N ALA A 302 -13.46 -8.03 -0.74
CA ALA A 302 -12.58 -9.15 -0.45
C ALA A 302 -11.10 -8.72 -0.31
N ALA A 303 -10.68 -7.69 -1.06
CA ALA A 303 -9.33 -7.14 -0.96
C ALA A 303 -9.04 -6.46 0.39
N ALA A 304 -10.05 -6.00 1.12
CA ALA A 304 -9.87 -5.47 2.47
C ALA A 304 -9.72 -6.58 3.52
N PHE A 305 -10.18 -7.79 3.23
CA PHE A 305 -10.22 -8.91 4.17
C PHE A 305 -9.03 -9.87 4.08
N VAL A 306 -8.01 -9.51 3.30
CA VAL A 306 -6.82 -10.32 3.10
C VAL A 306 -5.83 -10.14 4.24
N SER A 307 -4.89 -11.08 4.33
CA SER A 307 -3.76 -10.95 5.23
C SER A 307 -2.74 -9.92 4.76
N HIS A 308 -1.96 -9.40 5.70
CA HIS A 308 -0.84 -8.54 5.36
C HIS A 308 0.12 -9.25 4.39
N PRO A 309 0.52 -8.62 3.27
CA PRO A 309 1.38 -9.27 2.26
C PRO A 309 2.74 -9.71 2.80
N ARG A 310 3.25 -9.04 3.84
CA ARG A 310 4.53 -9.30 4.51
C ARG A 310 4.30 -9.49 6.02
N LYS A 311 3.91 -10.68 6.46
CA LYS A 311 3.59 -10.92 7.89
C LYS A 311 4.81 -10.85 8.78
N GLU A 312 5.95 -11.27 8.26
CA GLU A 312 7.27 -11.17 8.88
C GLU A 312 7.61 -9.72 9.25
N LEU A 313 7.18 -8.74 8.45
CA LEU A 313 7.39 -7.33 8.76
C LEU A 313 6.62 -6.90 10.00
N LEU A 314 5.41 -7.44 10.23
CA LEU A 314 4.61 -7.14 11.42
C LEU A 314 5.19 -7.74 12.70
N GLN A 315 6.06 -8.75 12.60
CA GLN A 315 6.75 -9.32 13.75
C GLN A 315 7.85 -8.39 14.28
N ILE A 316 8.55 -7.70 13.37
CA ILE A 316 9.59 -6.73 13.72
C ILE A 316 9.04 -5.30 13.87
N HIS A 317 7.90 -4.99 13.24
CA HIS A 317 7.15 -3.74 13.40
C HIS A 317 5.74 -4.04 13.92
N ASN A 318 5.58 -4.12 15.24
CA ASN A 318 4.30 -4.42 15.85
C ASN A 318 3.29 -3.26 15.63
N PRO A 319 2.16 -3.48 14.92
CA PRO A 319 1.16 -2.43 14.70
C PRO A 319 0.59 -1.83 15.98
N GLU A 320 0.56 -2.56 17.10
CA GLU A 320 0.11 -2.00 18.39
C GLU A 320 1.04 -0.92 18.93
N LYS A 321 2.29 -0.86 18.45
CA LYS A 321 3.28 0.15 18.83
C LYS A 321 3.46 1.27 17.82
N PHE A 322 3.13 1.03 16.55
CA PHE A 322 3.39 1.99 15.47
C PHE A 322 2.11 2.51 14.81
N GLY A 323 1.02 1.75 14.85
CA GLY A 323 -0.15 1.97 14.01
C GLY A 323 0.09 1.59 12.54
N CYS A 324 -0.98 1.51 11.76
CA CYS A 324 -0.91 1.18 10.33
C CYS A 324 -0.54 2.42 9.49
N SER A 325 -1.06 3.58 9.89
CA SER A 325 -0.87 4.88 9.23
C SER A 325 0.56 5.41 9.30
N ALA A 326 1.38 4.97 10.24
CA ALA A 326 2.81 5.31 10.27
C ALA A 326 3.56 4.76 9.04
N CYS A 327 3.19 3.57 8.57
CA CYS A 327 3.81 2.94 7.39
C CYS A 327 3.09 3.31 6.09
N HIS A 328 1.76 3.45 6.13
CA HIS A 328 0.96 3.57 4.91
C HIS A 328 0.37 4.97 4.66
N GLY A 329 0.42 5.88 5.64
CA GLY A 329 -0.31 7.14 5.60
C GLY A 329 -1.82 6.97 5.82
N GLY A 330 -2.60 7.91 5.31
CA GLY A 330 -4.06 7.92 5.44
C GLY A 330 -4.55 8.56 6.74
N ASN A 331 -5.87 8.49 6.96
CA ASN A 331 -6.53 9.01 8.15
C ASN A 331 -7.02 7.84 9.02
N GLY A 332 -6.12 7.32 9.86
CA GLY A 332 -6.39 6.20 10.76
C GLY A 332 -7.56 6.42 11.73
N ARG A 333 -8.04 7.67 11.93
CA ARG A 333 -9.18 7.96 12.82
C ARG A 333 -10.54 7.83 12.13
N ALA A 334 -10.58 7.99 10.81
CA ALA A 334 -11.82 8.06 10.05
C ALA A 334 -12.33 6.67 9.67
N THR A 335 -13.60 6.40 9.97
CA THR A 335 -14.25 5.11 9.71
C THR A 335 -15.57 5.24 8.96
N THR A 336 -16.02 6.46 8.67
CA THR A 336 -17.33 6.71 8.06
C THR A 336 -17.35 6.52 6.55
N THR A 337 -16.24 6.70 5.84
CA THR A 337 -16.12 6.36 4.40
C THR A 337 -14.69 6.00 4.05
N VAL A 338 -14.52 5.22 2.97
CA VAL A 338 -13.19 4.89 2.41
C VAL A 338 -12.44 6.16 2.01
N VAL A 339 -13.11 7.13 1.39
CA VAL A 339 -12.51 8.41 0.99
C VAL A 339 -11.91 9.15 2.19
N LYS A 340 -12.64 9.22 3.31
CA LYS A 340 -12.16 9.87 4.53
C LYS A 340 -11.03 9.06 5.17
N ALA A 341 -11.21 7.74 5.33
CA ALA A 341 -10.25 6.83 5.95
C ALA A 341 -8.91 6.79 5.20
N HIS A 342 -8.94 6.75 3.87
CA HIS A 342 -7.72 6.75 3.05
C HIS A 342 -7.13 8.17 2.88
N GLY A 343 -7.66 9.18 3.59
CA GLY A 343 -7.13 10.53 3.61
C GLY A 343 -7.33 11.30 2.30
N LEU A 344 -8.25 10.88 1.44
CA LEU A 344 -8.57 11.51 0.15
C LEU A 344 -9.62 12.64 0.28
N ASN A 345 -9.88 13.09 1.51
CA ASN A 345 -10.77 14.22 1.75
C ASN A 345 -9.97 15.55 1.71
N PRO A 346 -10.56 16.67 1.28
CA PRO A 346 -9.82 17.91 1.03
C PRO A 346 -9.09 18.52 2.24
N PHE A 347 -9.42 18.08 3.45
CA PHE A 347 -8.90 18.65 4.70
C PHE A 347 -7.85 17.76 5.39
N TRP A 348 -7.40 16.69 4.73
CA TRP A 348 -6.40 15.78 5.27
C TRP A 348 -5.10 15.87 4.48
N LEU A 349 -3.99 16.08 5.18
CA LEU A 349 -2.69 16.38 4.56
C LEU A 349 -1.89 15.13 4.17
N HIS A 350 -2.23 13.97 4.73
CA HIS A 350 -1.45 12.74 4.59
C HIS A 350 -2.33 11.62 4.05
N PRO A 351 -2.65 11.61 2.75
CA PRO A 351 -3.40 10.52 2.14
C PRO A 351 -2.62 9.19 2.26
N LEU A 352 -3.35 8.09 2.10
CA LEU A 352 -2.74 6.77 1.98
C LEU A 352 -1.79 6.77 0.78
N PHE A 353 -0.61 6.17 0.91
CA PHE A 353 0.32 6.04 -0.20
C PHE A 353 -0.31 5.25 -1.34
N HIS A 354 -0.07 5.70 -2.56
CA HIS A 354 -0.44 4.95 -3.76
C HIS A 354 0.28 3.60 -3.80
N LYS A 355 -0.27 2.65 -4.55
CA LYS A 355 0.22 1.27 -4.60
C LYS A 355 1.72 1.21 -4.95
N GLU A 356 2.14 2.07 -5.86
CA GLU A 356 3.51 2.20 -6.38
C GLU A 356 4.49 2.70 -5.30
N ASN A 357 3.98 3.36 -4.26
CA ASN A 357 4.74 4.00 -3.18
C ASN A 357 4.42 3.39 -1.81
N THR A 358 3.95 2.14 -1.77
CA THR A 358 3.53 1.48 -0.51
C THR A 358 4.63 1.37 0.54
N GLU A 359 5.90 1.47 0.13
CA GLU A 359 7.08 1.46 1.00
C GLU A 359 7.59 2.86 1.37
N ALA A 360 6.94 3.94 0.92
CA ALA A 360 7.40 5.31 1.19
C ALA A 360 7.48 5.63 2.69
N GLY A 361 6.62 5.01 3.51
CA GLY A 361 6.64 5.17 4.97
C GLY A 361 7.91 4.62 5.64
N CYS A 362 8.65 3.71 5.00
CA CYS A 362 9.89 3.16 5.57
C CYS A 362 10.94 4.26 5.82
N GLN A 363 10.99 5.26 4.94
CA GLN A 363 11.94 6.38 4.99
C GLN A 363 11.67 7.34 6.17
N MET A 364 10.51 7.24 6.82
CA MET A 364 10.21 8.03 8.02
C MET A 364 11.10 7.64 9.21
N CYS A 365 11.69 6.43 9.19
CA CYS A 365 12.56 5.94 10.26
C CYS A 365 13.89 5.36 9.75
N HIS A 366 13.95 4.89 8.49
CA HIS A 366 15.13 4.25 7.89
C HIS A 366 15.70 5.07 6.74
N ALA A 367 16.39 6.17 7.08
CA ALA A 367 17.05 7.08 6.13
C ALA A 367 18.44 6.59 5.70
#